data_AF-A0A7K5AG86-F1
#
_entry.id   AF-A0A7K5AG86-F1
#
_cell.length_a   1.000
_cell.length_b   1.000
_cell.length_c   1.000
_cell.angle_alpha   90.00
_cell.angle_beta   90.00
_cell.angle_gamma   90.00
#
_symmetry.space_group_name_H-M   'P 1'
#
loop_
_entity.id
_entity.type
_entity.pdbx_description
1 polymer ?
#
loop_
_entity_poly.entity_id
_entity_poly.type
_entity_poly.pdbx_seq_one_letter_code
_entity_poly.pdbx_strand_id
1 'polypeptide(L)'
;MGKAQKYVLLGDATYPLQDWILKPYQEDENLSQRQRHFNYRLKRAHSVIENAFLRLKARWQILLKCDDCSLELLPTLILACCVLHNICEAHDNPFNEEWLEGTEPTELPKPCQPAPAAMEDGRAEQVRELMCQYFESCGEG
;
A
#
# COMPACT_ATOMS: atom_id res chain seq x y z
N MET A 1 -6.19 22.80 -21.48
CA MET A 1 -7.01 21.58 -21.56
C MET A 1 -6.30 20.49 -20.77
N GLY A 2 -6.95 19.89 -19.77
CA GLY A 2 -6.35 18.81 -18.98
C GLY A 2 -6.14 17.55 -19.81
N LYS A 3 -4.99 16.87 -19.65
CA LYS A 3 -4.77 15.53 -20.22
C LYS A 3 -5.54 14.51 -19.39
N ALA A 4 -6.36 13.68 -20.05
CA ALA A 4 -7.00 12.54 -19.40
C ALA A 4 -5.93 11.52 -19.01
N GLN A 5 -5.89 11.14 -17.73
CA GLN A 5 -4.91 10.20 -17.20
C GLN A 5 -5.57 8.84 -16.94
N LYS A 6 -4.85 7.76 -17.26
CA LYS A 6 -5.29 6.38 -16.98
C LYS A 6 -5.23 6.09 -15.48
N TYR A 7 -5.98 5.09 -15.03
CA TYR A 7 -5.82 4.56 -13.67
C TYR A 7 -4.41 4.02 -13.47
N VAL A 8 -3.87 4.24 -12.26
CA VAL A 8 -2.54 3.80 -11.84
C VAL A 8 -2.67 3.06 -10.52
N LEU A 9 -1.78 2.10 -10.30
CA LEU A 9 -1.60 1.42 -9.03
C LEU A 9 -0.65 2.21 -8.14
N LEU A 10 -0.88 2.11 -6.83
CA LEU A 10 0.01 2.68 -5.83
C LEU A 10 0.96 1.57 -5.36
N GLY A 11 2.24 1.74 -5.65
CA GLY A 11 3.33 0.86 -5.25
C GLY A 11 4.17 1.50 -4.16
N ASP A 12 4.81 0.66 -3.35
CA ASP A 12 5.84 1.11 -2.40
C ASP A 12 7.19 1.33 -3.10
N ALA A 13 8.22 1.67 -2.31
CA ALA A 13 9.56 1.93 -2.82
C ALA A 13 10.23 0.71 -3.49
N THR A 14 9.73 -0.51 -3.28
CA THR A 14 10.30 -1.75 -3.85
C THR A 14 9.86 -1.99 -5.29
N TYR A 15 8.69 -1.48 -5.69
CA TYR A 15 8.18 -1.64 -7.05
C TYR A 15 8.97 -0.78 -8.05
N PRO A 16 9.08 -1.20 -9.32
CA PRO A 16 9.59 -0.33 -10.38
C PRO A 16 8.59 0.78 -10.69
N LEU A 17 9.09 1.96 -11.04
CA LEU A 17 8.23 3.05 -11.51
C LEU A 17 7.75 2.71 -12.94
N GLN A 18 6.43 2.69 -13.16
CA GLN A 18 5.79 2.35 -14.45
C GLN A 18 4.75 3.40 -14.81
N ASP A 19 4.37 3.51 -16.10
CA ASP A 19 3.29 4.40 -16.52
C ASP A 19 1.91 4.02 -15.92
N TRP A 20 1.83 2.84 -15.29
CA TRP A 20 0.70 2.31 -14.53
C TRP A 20 0.98 2.01 -13.04
N ILE A 21 2.20 2.27 -12.52
CA ILE A 21 2.55 2.14 -11.08
C ILE A 21 3.23 3.43 -10.60
N LEU A 22 2.64 4.08 -9.61
CA LEU A 22 3.27 5.17 -8.88
C LEU A 22 4.02 4.65 -7.67
N LYS A 23 5.24 5.15 -7.47
CA LYS A 23 6.05 4.89 -6.26
C LYS A 23 6.56 6.21 -5.67
N PRO A 24 6.89 6.26 -4.37
CA PRO A 24 7.43 7.48 -3.77
C PRO A 24 8.75 7.88 -4.46
N TYR A 25 9.03 9.18 -4.48
CA TYR A 25 10.37 9.66 -4.75
C TYR A 25 11.33 9.12 -3.68
N GLN A 26 12.56 8.81 -4.07
CA GLN A 26 13.59 8.38 -3.15
C GLN A 26 13.83 9.48 -2.10
N GLU A 27 13.90 9.12 -0.82
CA GLU A 27 14.15 10.09 0.24
C GLU A 27 15.65 10.46 0.23
N ASP A 28 15.95 11.60 -0.38
CA ASP A 28 17.28 12.21 -0.41
C ASP A 28 17.23 13.68 0.06
N GLU A 29 18.39 14.28 0.30
CA GLU A 29 18.48 15.68 0.74
C GLU A 29 17.97 16.68 -0.31
N ASN A 30 17.90 16.27 -1.58
CA ASN A 30 17.53 17.10 -2.72
C ASN A 30 16.03 17.05 -3.05
N LEU A 31 15.22 16.34 -2.24
CA LEU A 31 13.79 16.22 -2.46
C LEU A 31 13.09 17.58 -2.36
N SER A 32 12.51 18.03 -3.47
CA SER A 32 11.74 19.28 -3.50
C SER A 32 10.50 19.20 -2.58
N GLN A 33 10.01 20.36 -2.13
CA GLN A 33 8.81 20.43 -1.29
C GLN A 33 7.60 19.75 -1.94
N ARG A 34 7.47 19.87 -3.26
CA ARG A 34 6.41 19.24 -4.04
C ARG A 34 6.48 17.72 -4.02
N GLN A 35 7.68 17.16 -4.22
CA GLN A 35 7.92 15.73 -4.15
C GLN A 35 7.68 15.19 -2.73
N ARG A 36 8.03 15.95 -1.69
CA ARG A 36 7.69 15.62 -0.30
C ARG A 36 6.18 15.55 -0.09
N HIS A 37 5.43 16.52 -0.62
CA HIS A 37 3.97 16.54 -0.53
C HIS A 37 3.34 15.35 -1.26
N PHE A 38 3.85 14.99 -2.44
CA PHE A 38 3.46 13.77 -3.13
C PHE A 38 3.73 12.52 -2.31
N ASN A 39 4.94 12.37 -1.76
CA ASN A 39 5.30 11.23 -0.91
C ASN A 39 4.39 11.13 0.32
N TYR A 40 4.05 12.26 0.94
CA TYR A 40 3.12 12.31 2.07
C TYR A 40 1.73 11.80 1.67
N ARG A 41 1.18 12.26 0.55
CA ARG A 41 -0.12 11.78 0.05
C ARG A 41 -0.10 10.30 -0.28
N LEU A 42 0.98 9.81 -0.90
CA LEU A 42 1.13 8.40 -1.21
C LEU A 42 1.21 7.55 0.07
N LYS A 43 1.98 7.98 1.07
CA LYS A 43 2.02 7.34 2.40
C LYS A 43 0.65 7.33 3.08
N ARG A 44 -0.10 8.43 3.00
CA ARG A 44 -1.47 8.51 3.55
C ARG A 44 -2.41 7.53 2.86
N ALA A 45 -2.32 7.38 1.54
CA ALA A 45 -3.09 6.39 0.80
C ALA A 45 -2.70 4.95 1.19
N HIS A 46 -1.40 4.68 1.36
CA HIS A 46 -0.91 3.38 1.83
C HIS A 46 -1.38 3.05 3.24
N SER A 47 -1.42 4.04 4.15
CA SER A 47 -1.89 3.84 5.52
C SER A 47 -3.31 3.27 5.59
N VAL A 48 -4.20 3.61 4.64
CA VAL A 48 -5.54 3.02 4.55
C VAL A 48 -5.47 1.51 4.34
N ILE A 49 -4.60 1.06 3.42
CA ILE A 49 -4.41 -0.34 3.08
C ILE A 49 -3.71 -1.08 4.23
N GLU A 50 -2.68 -0.47 4.80
CA GLU A 50 -1.95 -1.02 5.95
C GLU A 50 -2.89 -1.22 7.15
N ASN A 51 -3.74 -0.24 7.46
CA ASN A 51 -4.73 -0.34 8.52
C ASN A 51 -5.78 -1.43 8.24
N ALA A 52 -6.23 -1.58 6.99
CA ALA A 52 -7.16 -2.65 6.62
C ALA A 52 -6.53 -4.04 6.84
N PHE A 53 -5.29 -4.25 6.39
CA PHE A 53 -4.57 -5.51 6.62
C PHE A 53 -4.25 -5.75 8.11
N LEU A 54 -3.93 -4.70 8.86
CA LEU A 54 -3.71 -4.79 10.31
C LEU A 54 -4.98 -5.27 11.01
N ARG A 55 -6.13 -4.64 10.75
CA ARG A 55 -7.44 -5.05 11.30
C ARG A 55 -7.81 -6.47 10.87
N LEU A 56 -7.55 -6.84 9.62
CA LEU A 56 -7.79 -8.19 9.10
C LEU A 56 -7.01 -9.24 9.91
N LYS A 57 -5.70 -9.04 10.06
CA LYS A 57 -4.81 -9.95 10.80
C LYS A 57 -5.13 -10.00 12.29
N ALA A 58 -5.47 -8.85 12.89
CA ALA A 58 -5.87 -8.75 14.29
C ALA A 58 -7.15 -9.54 14.57
N ARG A 59 -8.19 -9.35 13.74
CA ARG A 59 -9.46 -10.07 13.88
C ARG A 59 -9.30 -11.57 13.61
N TRP A 60 -8.49 -11.93 12.62
CA TRP A 60 -8.26 -13.33 12.23
C TRP A 60 -6.82 -13.76 12.51
N GLN A 61 -6.48 -13.92 13.80
CA GLN A 61 -5.13 -14.25 14.25
C GLN A 61 -4.53 -15.54 13.66
N ILE A 62 -5.36 -16.40 13.05
CA ILE A 62 -4.90 -17.55 12.26
C ILE A 62 -3.97 -17.13 11.11
N LEU A 63 -4.12 -15.92 10.58
CA LEU A 63 -3.25 -15.34 9.55
C LEU A 63 -1.85 -14.98 10.08
N LEU A 64 -1.68 -14.87 11.40
CA LEU A 64 -0.40 -14.54 12.04
C LEU A 64 0.37 -15.79 12.47
N LYS A 65 -0.32 -16.93 12.68
CA LYS A 65 0.23 -18.16 13.27
C LYS A 65 0.15 -19.34 12.31
N CYS A 66 0.22 -19.07 11.01
CA CYS A 66 -0.08 -20.05 9.94
C CYS A 66 1.08 -21.02 9.67
N ASP A 67 1.85 -21.40 10.70
CA ASP A 67 3.03 -22.25 10.55
C ASP A 67 2.67 -23.73 10.30
N ASP A 68 1.50 -24.16 10.78
CA ASP A 68 1.05 -25.57 10.71
C ASP A 68 -0.06 -25.82 9.66
N CYS A 69 -0.39 -24.84 8.82
CA CYS A 69 -1.42 -25.01 7.78
C CYS A 69 -0.86 -25.62 6.50
N SER A 70 -1.59 -26.58 5.92
CA SER A 70 -1.27 -27.08 4.57
C SER A 70 -1.25 -25.93 3.57
N LEU A 71 -0.20 -25.86 2.75
CA LEU A 71 -0.07 -24.87 1.66
C LEU A 71 -1.23 -24.95 0.67
N GLU A 72 -1.88 -26.10 0.54
CA GLU A 72 -3.07 -26.28 -0.31
C GLU A 72 -4.31 -25.59 0.29
N LEU A 73 -4.41 -25.51 1.61
CA LEU A 73 -5.53 -24.89 2.32
C LEU A 73 -5.35 -23.37 2.48
N LEU A 74 -4.11 -22.90 2.46
CA LEU A 74 -3.76 -21.51 2.74
C LEU A 74 -4.53 -20.49 1.88
N PRO A 75 -4.69 -20.66 0.54
CA PRO A 75 -5.46 -19.70 -0.26
C PRO A 75 -6.93 -19.63 0.17
N THR A 76 -7.53 -20.78 0.45
CA THR A 76 -8.93 -20.88 0.90
C THR A 76 -9.11 -20.21 2.26
N LEU A 77 -8.18 -20.43 3.18
CA LEU A 77 -8.17 -19.83 4.52
C LEU A 77 -8.06 -18.30 4.43
N ILE A 78 -7.08 -17.79 3.66
CA ILE A 78 -6.90 -16.34 3.45
C ILE A 78 -8.17 -15.73 2.85
N LEU A 79 -8.74 -16.37 1.82
CA LEU A 79 -9.96 -15.88 1.18
C LEU A 79 -11.14 -15.86 2.15
N ALA A 80 -11.32 -16.91 2.96
CA ALA A 80 -12.37 -16.97 3.96
C ALA A 80 -12.24 -15.83 4.99
N CYS A 81 -11.03 -15.56 5.49
CA CYS A 81 -10.77 -14.44 6.40
C CYS A 81 -11.10 -13.09 5.74
N CYS A 82 -10.71 -12.87 4.49
CA CYS A 82 -11.03 -11.64 3.75
C CYS A 82 -12.55 -11.46 3.57
N VAL A 83 -13.27 -12.51 3.17
CA VAL A 83 -14.72 -12.46 2.97
C VAL A 83 -15.43 -12.15 4.30
N LEU A 84 -15.10 -12.89 5.35
CA LEU A 84 -15.72 -12.68 6.67
C LEU A 84 -15.38 -11.29 7.24
N HIS A 85 -14.14 -10.82 7.06
CA HIS A 85 -13.76 -9.46 7.45
C HIS A 85 -14.60 -8.40 6.75
N ASN A 86 -14.74 -8.51 5.43
CA ASN A 86 -15.52 -7.55 4.65
C ASN A 86 -16.99 -7.56 5.04
N ILE A 87 -17.56 -8.72 5.38
CA ILE A 87 -18.92 -8.80 5.94
C ILE A 87 -18.99 -8.07 7.28
N CYS A 88 -18.02 -8.24 8.17
CA CYS A 88 -17.97 -7.52 9.44
C CYS A 88 -17.88 -5.99 9.23
N GLU A 89 -16.99 -5.50 8.37
CA GLU A 89 -16.87 -4.07 8.09
C GLU A 89 -18.14 -3.50 7.42
N ALA A 90 -18.78 -4.25 6.51
CA ALA A 90 -20.00 -3.81 5.82
C ALA A 90 -21.24 -3.73 6.73
N HIS A 91 -21.23 -4.40 7.87
CA HIS A 91 -22.31 -4.38 8.86
C HIS A 91 -21.92 -3.64 10.15
N ASP A 92 -20.87 -2.82 10.10
CA ASP A 92 -20.36 -2.05 11.24
C ASP A 92 -20.13 -2.91 12.50
N ASN A 93 -19.69 -4.16 12.30
CA ASN A 93 -19.41 -5.07 13.40
C ASN A 93 -18.24 -4.49 14.22
N PRO A 94 -18.40 -4.37 15.56
CA PRO A 94 -17.41 -3.71 16.40
C PRO A 94 -16.05 -4.39 16.27
N PHE A 95 -15.01 -3.56 16.21
CA PHE A 95 -13.63 -4.03 16.24
C PHE A 95 -13.12 -3.91 17.68
N ASN A 96 -12.60 -5.01 18.23
CA ASN A 96 -11.95 -4.95 19.54
C ASN A 96 -10.50 -4.49 19.35
N GLU A 97 -10.14 -3.35 19.93
CA GLU A 97 -8.78 -2.79 19.88
C GLU A 97 -7.76 -3.70 20.56
N GLU A 98 -8.17 -4.50 21.56
CA GLU A 98 -7.31 -5.48 22.23
C GLU A 98 -6.77 -6.54 21.26
N TRP A 99 -7.44 -6.77 20.11
CA TRP A 99 -6.93 -7.70 19.10
C TRP A 99 -5.64 -7.24 18.43
N LEU A 100 -5.30 -5.95 18.53
CA LEU A 100 -4.03 -5.41 18.06
C LEU A 100 -2.87 -5.84 18.95
N GLU A 101 -3.13 -6.25 20.20
CA GLU A 101 -2.10 -6.79 21.08
C GLU A 101 -1.56 -8.10 20.51
N GLY A 102 -0.29 -8.11 20.12
CA GLY A 102 0.36 -9.26 19.51
C GLY A 102 0.21 -9.34 17.98
N THR A 103 -0.36 -8.34 17.31
CA THR A 103 -0.17 -8.13 15.86
C THR A 103 1.12 -7.38 15.54
N GLU A 104 2.19 -7.67 16.28
CA GLU A 104 3.50 -7.14 15.96
C GLU A 104 3.83 -7.48 14.51
N PRO A 105 4.43 -6.57 13.74
CA PRO A 105 4.93 -6.90 12.43
C PRO A 105 5.89 -8.07 12.63
N THR A 106 5.50 -9.27 12.17
CA THR A 106 6.51 -10.26 11.83
C THR A 106 7.31 -9.56 10.74
N GLU A 107 8.47 -9.01 11.10
CA GLU A 107 9.44 -8.49 10.14
C GLU A 107 9.97 -9.68 9.35
N LEU A 108 9.11 -10.23 8.49
CA LEU A 108 9.55 -11.02 7.38
C LEU A 108 10.50 -10.10 6.62
N PRO A 109 11.75 -10.54 6.36
CA PRO A 109 12.67 -9.75 5.57
C PRO A 109 11.93 -9.35 4.29
N LYS A 110 11.66 -8.05 4.12
CA LYS A 110 11.17 -7.56 2.84
C LYS A 110 12.17 -8.08 1.81
N PRO A 111 11.75 -8.63 0.66
CA PRO A 111 12.66 -8.87 -0.45
C PRO A 111 13.31 -7.53 -0.82
N CYS A 112 14.45 -7.22 -0.20
CA CYS A 112 15.07 -5.90 -0.17
C CYS A 112 15.90 -5.64 -1.44
N GLN A 113 15.46 -6.15 -2.58
CA GLN A 113 16.03 -5.75 -3.85
C GLN A 113 15.08 -4.72 -4.47
N PRO A 114 15.41 -3.41 -4.42
CA PRO A 114 14.69 -2.46 -5.25
C PRO A 114 14.75 -2.96 -6.68
N ALA A 115 13.61 -2.85 -7.39
CA ALA A 115 13.56 -3.26 -8.78
C ALA A 115 14.73 -2.63 -9.57
N PRO A 116 15.42 -3.39 -10.43
CA PRO A 116 16.53 -2.87 -11.22
C PRO A 116 16.12 -1.60 -11.96
N ALA A 117 17.00 -0.59 -11.99
CA ALA A 117 16.75 0.68 -12.70
C ALA A 117 16.38 0.47 -14.19
N ALA A 118 16.83 -0.63 -14.80
CA ALA A 118 16.46 -1.02 -16.16
C ALA A 118 14.96 -1.30 -16.35
N MET A 119 14.21 -1.52 -15.27
CA MET A 119 12.77 -1.72 -15.32
C MET A 119 11.98 -0.41 -15.34
N GLU A 120 12.59 0.76 -15.08
CA GLU A 120 11.85 2.02 -15.02
C GLU A 120 11.39 2.50 -16.42
N ASP A 121 10.10 2.82 -16.57
CA ASP A 121 9.58 3.46 -17.79
C ASP A 121 9.84 4.98 -17.71
N GLY A 122 10.62 5.53 -18.64
CA GLY A 122 10.91 6.97 -18.70
C GLY A 122 9.67 7.86 -18.86
N ARG A 123 8.53 7.31 -19.32
CA ARG A 123 7.24 8.05 -19.36
C ARG A 123 6.53 8.07 -18.02
N ALA A 124 6.87 7.16 -17.10
CA ALA A 124 6.26 7.08 -15.78
C ALA A 124 6.58 8.30 -14.92
N GLU A 125 7.76 8.90 -15.10
CA GLU A 125 8.12 10.15 -14.41
C GLU A 125 7.16 11.28 -14.77
N GLN A 126 6.72 11.35 -16.03
CA GLN A 126 5.74 12.35 -16.46
C GLN A 126 4.40 12.16 -15.76
N VAL A 127 3.98 10.90 -15.54
CA VAL A 127 2.75 10.58 -14.81
C VAL A 127 2.88 11.02 -13.34
N ARG A 128 4.01 10.72 -12.70
CA ARG A 128 4.27 11.11 -11.31
C ARG A 128 4.33 12.64 -11.16
N GLU A 129 5.00 13.32 -12.08
CA GLU A 129 5.07 14.78 -12.13
C GLU A 129 3.69 15.42 -12.33
N LEU A 130 2.84 14.88 -13.21
CA LEU A 130 1.46 15.33 -13.37
C LEU A 130 0.66 15.20 -12.08
N MET A 131 0.82 14.09 -11.34
CA MET A 131 0.16 13.90 -10.04
C MET A 131 0.68 14.88 -8.99
N CYS A 132 1.98 15.15 -8.96
CA CYS A 132 2.56 16.20 -8.12
C CYS A 132 1.93 17.57 -8.42
N GLN A 133 1.65 17.87 -9.68
CA GLN A 133 1.09 19.16 -10.14
C GLN A 133 -0.37 19.28 -9.71
N TYR A 134 -1.11 18.18 -9.90
CA TYR A 134 -2.49 18.06 -9.48
C TYR A 134 -2.64 18.27 -7.97
N PHE A 135 -1.83 17.60 -7.16
CA PHE A 135 -1.92 17.72 -5.70
C PHE A 135 -1.60 19.13 -5.18
N GLU A 136 -0.67 19.85 -5.81
CA GLU A 136 -0.44 21.26 -5.50
C GLU A 136 -1.65 22.13 -5.83
N SER A 137 -2.29 21.89 -6.98
CA SER A 137 -3.48 22.65 -7.40
C SER A 137 -4.71 22.39 -6.52
N CYS A 138 -4.78 21.24 -5.85
CA CYS A 138 -5.89 20.89 -4.96
C CYS A 138 -5.80 21.54 -3.57
N GLY A 139 -4.69 22.17 -3.19
CA GLY A 139 -4.63 23.06 -2.03
C GLY A 139 -4.98 22.48 -0.65
N GLU A 140 -4.87 21.16 -0.45
CA GLU A 140 -5.09 20.55 0.86
C GLU A 140 -3.76 20.09 1.45
N GLY A 141 -3.33 20.80 2.51
CA GLY A 141 -2.17 20.47 3.35
C GLY A 141 -2.42 19.25 4.23
#